data_AF-A0A218QMT8-F1
#
_entry.id   AF-A0A218QMT8-F1
#
_cell.length_a   1.000
_cell.length_b   1.000
_cell.length_c   1.000
_cell.angle_alpha   90.00
_cell.angle_beta   90.00
_cell.angle_gamma   90.00
#
_symmetry.space_group_name_H-M   'P 1'
#
loop_
_entity.id
_entity.type
_entity.pdbx_description
1 polymer ?
#
loop_
_entity_poly.entity_id
_entity_poly.type
_entity_poly.pdbx_seq_one_letter_code
_entity_poly.pdbx_strand_id
1 'polypeptide(L)' 'MVKIVQATCTNGELILSEKLNSELEGKTVQIMIFESTESNKTIDSRESKIQHFLERVKNYSFKLPTEYTA' A
#
# COMPACT_ATOMS: atom_id res chain seq x y z
N MET A 1 -0.95 -28.74 7.93
CA MET A 1 -0.35 -27.54 7.30
C MET A 1 -1.47 -26.55 7.02
N VAL A 2 -1.26 -25.26 7.31
CA VAL A 2 -2.23 -24.21 7.01
C VAL A 2 -1.97 -23.71 5.59
N LYS A 3 -2.97 -23.82 4.70
CA LYS A 3 -2.90 -23.25 3.34
C LYS A 3 -3.73 -21.96 3.34
N ILE A 4 -3.10 -20.83 3.05
CA ILE A 4 -3.78 -19.56 2.88
C ILE A 4 -4.21 -19.48 1.41
N VAL A 5 -5.51 -19.31 1.17
CA VAL A 5 -6.07 -19.20 -0.17
C VAL A 5 -6.60 -17.78 -0.36
N GLN A 6 -6.21 -17.13 -1.45
CA GLN A 6 -6.61 -15.76 -1.73
C GLN A 6 -7.99 -15.71 -2.38
N ALA A 7 -8.85 -14.84 -1.85
CA ALA A 7 -10.17 -14.57 -2.40
C ALA A 7 -10.37 -13.06 -2.55
N THR A 8 -11.16 -12.66 -3.54
CA THR A 8 -11.53 -11.27 -3.78
C THR A 8 -13.01 -11.13 -3.50
N CYS A 9 -13.39 -10.10 -2.73
CA CYS A 9 -14.78 -9.74 -2.54
C CYS A 9 -15.23 -8.84 -3.70
N THR A 10 -16.20 -9.30 -4.49
CA THR A 10 -16.82 -8.52 -5.56
C THR A 10 -18.34 -8.60 -5.40
N ASN A 11 -19.01 -7.44 -5.35
CA ASN A 11 -20.47 -7.35 -5.20
C ASN A 11 -21.05 -8.09 -3.97
N GLY A 12 -20.26 -8.19 -2.88
CA GLY A 12 -20.67 -8.91 -1.68
C GLY A 12 -20.48 -10.43 -1.76
N GLU A 13 -19.97 -10.94 -2.88
CA GLU A 13 -19.59 -12.34 -3.05
C GLU A 13 -18.09 -12.51 -2.89
N LEU A 14 -17.68 -13.52 -2.11
CA LEU A 14 -16.28 -13.89 -1.94
C LEU A 14 -15.88 -14.88 -3.04
N ILE A 15 -15.09 -14.43 -4.01
CA ILE A 15 -14.63 -15.24 -5.13
C ILE A 15 -13.21 -15.72 -4.87
N LEU A 16 -13.03 -17.03 -4.76
CA LEU A 16 -11.71 -17.65 -4.61
C LEU A 16 -10.94 -17.59 -5.94
N SER A 17 -9.64 -17.28 -5.88
CA SER A 17 -8.79 -17.21 -7.07
C SER A 17 -8.46 -18.60 -7.65
N GLU A 18 -8.56 -19.64 -6.83
CA GLU A 18 -8.30 -21.03 -7.20
C GLU A 18 -9.38 -21.96 -6.66
N LYS A 19 -9.55 -23.10 -7.33
CA LYS A 19 -10.47 -24.14 -6.88
C LYS A 19 -9.90 -24.83 -5.64
N LEU A 20 -10.70 -24.95 -4.58
CA LEU A 20 -10.33 -25.70 -3.39
C LEU A 20 -10.23 -27.19 -3.72
N ASN A 21 -9.27 -27.87 -3.12
CA ASN A 21 -9.04 -29.30 -3.31
C ASN A 21 -10.24 -30.10 -2.77
N SER A 22 -10.58 -31.23 -3.42
CA SER A 22 -11.70 -32.11 -3.02
C SER A 22 -11.56 -32.65 -1.59
N GLU A 23 -10.34 -32.68 -1.05
CA GLU A 23 -10.09 -33.05 0.35
C GLU A 23 -10.64 -32.05 1.39
N LEU A 24 -11.08 -30.86 0.93
CA LEU A 24 -11.76 -29.82 1.73
C LEU A 24 -13.28 -29.90 1.63
N GLU A 25 -13.84 -30.80 0.81
CA GLU A 25 -15.28 -30.99 0.72
C GLU A 25 -15.84 -31.48 2.07
N GLY A 26 -16.86 -30.80 2.58
CA GLY A 26 -17.50 -31.09 3.87
C GLY A 26 -16.75 -30.56 5.11
N LYS A 27 -15.63 -29.85 4.95
CA LYS A 27 -14.89 -29.25 6.07
C LYS A 27 -15.24 -27.78 6.27
N THR A 28 -15.29 -27.35 7.53
CA THR A 28 -15.49 -25.94 7.88
C THR A 28 -14.23 -25.13 7.62
N VAL A 29 -14.36 -24.04 6.87
CA VAL A 29 -13.26 -23.11 6.55
C VAL A 29 -13.43 -21.83 7.36
N GLN A 30 -12.34 -21.34 7.96
CA GLN A 30 -12.33 -20.05 8.65
C GLN A 30 -11.85 -18.96 7.67
N ILE A 31 -12.62 -17.89 7.55
CA ILE A 31 -12.30 -16.75 6.68
C ILE A 31 -11.54 -15.71 7.51
N MET A 32 -10.31 -15.41 7.13
CA MET A 32 -9.57 -14.26 7.65
C MET A 32 -9.60 -13.15 6.60
N ILE A 33 -10.27 -12.05 6.92
CA ILE A 33 -10.30 -10.86 6.08
C ILE A 33 -9.08 -10.03 6.47
N PHE A 34 -8.13 -9.93 5.55
CA PHE A 34 -7.05 -8.97 5.66
C PHE A 34 -7.58 -7.66 5.08
N GLU A 35 -7.87 -6.69 5.94
CA GLU A 35 -8.01 -5.32 5.47
C GLU A 35 -6.65 -4.93 4.91
N SER A 36 -6.57 -4.84 3.58
CA SER A 36 -5.39 -4.27 2.94
C SER A 36 -5.21 -2.89 3.55
N THR A 37 -4.11 -2.68 4.27
CA THR A 37 -3.71 -1.35 4.74
C THR A 37 -3.33 -0.43 3.56
N GLU A 38 -3.89 -0.65 2.37
CA GLU A 38 -3.94 0.27 1.23
C GLU A 38 -5.02 1.34 1.37
N SER A 39 -5.72 1.41 2.52
CA SER A 39 -6.13 2.71 3.06
C SER A 39 -4.93 3.59 3.50
N ASN A 40 -3.69 3.13 3.31
CA ASN A 40 -2.48 3.96 3.28
C ASN A 40 -2.07 4.41 1.86
N LYS A 41 -3.01 4.68 0.96
CA LYS A 41 -2.77 5.62 -0.16
C LYS A 41 -2.45 7.07 0.28
N THR A 42 -2.21 7.30 1.58
CA THR A 42 -1.74 8.56 2.15
C THR A 42 -0.24 8.53 2.52
N ILE A 43 0.50 7.44 2.31
CA ILE A 43 1.96 7.45 2.52
C ILE A 43 2.69 8.00 1.28
N ASP A 44 2.16 7.73 0.08
CA ASP A 44 2.71 8.24 -1.19
C ASP A 44 2.63 9.77 -1.32
N SER A 45 1.80 10.44 -0.51
CA SER A 45 1.62 11.90 -0.61
C SER A 45 2.57 12.71 0.25
N ARG A 46 3.03 12.24 1.42
CA ARG A 46 3.80 13.11 2.33
C ARG A 46 5.28 13.11 1.99
N GLU A 47 5.91 11.94 1.93
CA GLU A 47 7.34 11.82 1.62
C GLU A 47 7.65 12.30 0.21
N SER A 48 6.80 11.96 -0.77
CA SER A 48 6.93 12.46 -2.15
C SER A 48 6.76 13.97 -2.26
N LYS A 49 5.81 14.59 -1.51
CA LYS A 49 5.67 16.06 -1.46
C LYS A 49 6.87 16.73 -0.80
N ILE A 50 7.43 16.13 0.26
CA ILE A 50 8.62 16.65 0.94
C ILE A 50 9.82 16.60 -0.01
N GLN A 51 10.03 15.47 -0.70
CA GLN A 51 11.12 15.38 -1.68
C GLN A 51 10.96 16.37 -2.82
N HIS A 52 9.75 16.48 -3.39
CA HIS A 52 9.49 17.43 -4.47
C HIS A 52 9.64 18.90 -4.01
N PHE A 53 9.30 19.22 -2.76
CA PHE A 53 9.52 20.53 -2.16
C PHE A 53 11.02 20.82 -1.99
N LEU A 54 11.79 19.89 -1.43
CA LEU A 54 13.23 20.04 -1.24
C LEU A 54 13.97 20.21 -2.58
N GLU A 55 13.56 19.49 -3.62
CA GLU A 55 14.14 19.62 -4.96
C GLU A 55 13.87 21.00 -5.57
N ARG A 56 12.64 21.53 -5.43
CA ARG A 56 12.33 22.91 -5.86
C ARG A 56 13.11 23.94 -5.07
N VAL A 57 13.20 23.79 -3.74
CA VAL A 57 13.99 24.70 -2.91
C VAL A 57 15.44 24.66 -3.35
N LYS A 58 16.04 23.49 -3.63
CA LYS A 58 17.41 23.41 -4.13
C LYS A 58 17.61 24.15 -5.46
N ASN A 59 16.64 24.07 -6.38
CA ASN A 59 16.75 24.65 -7.72
C ASN A 59 16.42 26.15 -7.76
N TYR A 60 15.54 26.63 -6.89
CA TYR A 60 15.06 28.02 -6.88
C TYR A 60 15.50 28.81 -5.64
N SER A 61 16.25 28.18 -4.72
CA SER A 61 16.89 28.85 -3.60
C SER A 61 17.86 29.88 -4.14
N PHE A 62 17.63 31.13 -3.74
CA PHE A 62 18.54 32.23 -3.99
C PHE A 62 19.86 31.93 -3.28
N LYS A 63 20.94 31.82 -4.05
CA LYS A 63 22.29 31.75 -3.47
C LYS A 63 22.55 33.10 -2.82
N LEU A 64 22.68 33.12 -1.49
CA LEU A 64 23.09 34.34 -0.80
C LEU A 64 24.43 34.81 -1.40
N PRO A 65 24.54 36.10 -1.77
CA PRO A 65 25.81 36.68 -2.16
C PRO A 65 26.82 36.44 -1.04
N THR A 66 28.06 36.12 -1.43
CA THR A 66 29.16 35.81 -0.51
C THR A 66 29.43 36.92 0.52
N GLU A 67 28.90 38.13 0.29
CA GLU A 67 28.97 39.28 1.18
C GLU A 67 28.08 39.17 2.44
N TYR A 68 27.20 38.16 2.53
CA TYR A 68 26.30 37.94 3.68
C TYR A 68 26.66 36.73 4.57
N THR A 69 27.71 35.97 4.24
CA THR A 69 28.24 34.92 5.12
C THR A 69 29.44 35.46 5.88
N ALA A 70 29.18 35.96 7.09
CA ALA A 70 30.21 36.28 8.09
C ALA A 70 30.77 35.01 8.74
#